data_AF-A0A517MAU5-F1
#
_entry.id   AF-A0A517MAU5-F1
#
_cell.length_a   1.000
_cell.length_b   1.000
_cell.length_c   1.000
_cell.angle_alpha   90.00
_cell.angle_beta   90.00
_cell.angle_gamma   90.00
#
_symmetry.space_group_name_H-M   'P 1'
#
loop_
_entity.id
_entity.type
_entity.pdbx_description
1 polymer ?
#
loop_
_entity_poly.entity_id
_entity_poly.type
_entity_poly.pdbx_seq_one_letter_code
_entity_poly.pdbx_strand_id
1 'polypeptide(L)'
;MNRFLNSASPRRSRSTASVRRGAAAVEFAVCLPVLVLLVFGAIEGASFIFLKQSLNVAAYEGCREAIRNSAATAEATSRADAILVARNVNDATVRFIPADVTTVSRGEKIILEITAPTRTNSPLAGQFINNRDLVSRVVMVKE
;
A
#
# COMPACT_ATOMS: atom_id res chain seq x y z
N MET A 1 64.59 40.46 -48.59
CA MET A 1 63.35 41.19 -48.25
C MET A 1 62.36 40.18 -47.67
N ASN A 2 62.31 40.12 -46.34
CA ASN A 2 61.57 39.11 -45.57
C ASN A 2 60.06 39.38 -45.63
N ARG A 3 59.26 38.34 -45.84
CA ARG A 3 57.88 38.26 -45.32
C ARG A 3 57.54 36.81 -44.97
N PHE A 4 57.73 36.51 -43.69
CA PHE A 4 56.93 35.51 -42.97
C PHE A 4 55.47 35.93 -43.04
N LEU A 5 54.52 35.03 -43.34
CA LEU A 5 53.16 35.08 -42.78
C LEU A 5 52.51 33.69 -42.73
N ASN A 6 52.45 33.15 -41.51
CA ASN A 6 51.33 32.42 -40.89
C ASN A 6 50.65 31.26 -41.63
N SER A 7 51.07 30.04 -41.28
CA SER A 7 50.17 28.89 -41.23
C SER A 7 49.38 28.92 -39.92
N ALA A 8 48.14 29.44 -39.97
CA ALA A 8 47.19 29.29 -38.88
C ALA A 8 46.58 27.87 -38.94
N SER A 9 47.10 26.95 -38.14
CA SER A 9 46.49 25.63 -37.96
C SER A 9 45.15 25.78 -37.23
N PRO A 10 44.01 25.31 -37.79
CA PRO A 10 42.76 25.33 -37.05
C PRO A 10 42.86 24.28 -35.94
N ARG A 11 42.98 24.74 -34.69
CA ARG A 11 42.79 23.89 -33.52
C ARG A 11 41.35 23.39 -33.54
N ARG A 12 41.19 22.15 -34.01
CA ARG A 12 39.92 21.40 -33.98
C ARG A 12 39.49 21.26 -32.52
N SER A 13 38.66 22.19 -32.06
CA SER A 13 37.96 22.10 -30.78
C SER A 13 37.14 20.81 -30.81
N ARG A 14 37.69 19.74 -30.21
CA ARG A 14 36.93 18.51 -29.96
C ARG A 14 35.85 18.88 -28.96
N SER A 15 34.62 18.95 -29.46
CA SER A 15 33.39 19.09 -28.69
C SER A 15 33.44 18.22 -27.43
N THR A 16 33.71 18.86 -26.28
CA THR A 16 33.65 18.25 -24.95
C THR A 16 32.22 18.07 -24.45
N ALA A 17 31.24 18.65 -25.15
CA ALA A 17 29.82 18.59 -24.83
C ALA A 17 29.22 17.17 -25.00
N SER A 18 29.71 16.37 -25.97
CA SER A 18 29.24 15.00 -26.17
C SER A 18 29.73 14.02 -25.08
N VAL A 19 30.95 14.22 -24.57
CA VAL A 19 31.55 13.38 -23.51
C VAL A 19 30.79 13.52 -22.19
N ARG A 20 30.34 14.74 -21.84
CA ARG A 20 29.57 15.01 -20.62
C ARG A 20 28.20 14.33 -20.60
N ARG A 21 27.56 14.15 -21.77
CA ARG A 21 26.27 13.47 -21.89
C ARG A 21 26.36 11.96 -21.63
N GLY A 22 27.48 11.34 -22.01
CA GLY A 22 27.74 9.92 -21.74
C GLY A 22 27.95 9.63 -20.26
N ALA A 23 28.68 10.49 -19.55
CA ALA A 23 28.91 10.34 -18.11
C ALA A 23 27.60 10.40 -17.30
N ALA A 24 26.72 11.38 -17.59
CA ALA A 24 25.43 11.49 -16.92
C ALA A 24 24.52 10.26 -17.14
N ALA A 25 24.58 9.63 -18.32
CA ALA A 25 23.83 8.40 -18.58
C ALA A 25 24.33 7.21 -17.74
N VAL A 26 25.64 7.10 -17.51
CA VAL A 26 26.24 6.06 -16.67
C VAL A 26 25.91 6.28 -15.20
N GLU A 27 26.00 7.52 -14.71
CA GLU A 27 25.60 7.88 -13.34
C GLU A 27 24.13 7.53 -13.08
N PHE A 28 23.24 7.87 -14.02
CA PHE A 28 21.83 7.50 -13.94
C PHE A 28 21.64 5.98 -13.95
N ALA A 29 22.34 5.24 -14.82
CA ALA A 29 22.23 3.79 -14.90
C ALA A 29 22.63 3.08 -13.59
N VAL A 30 23.59 3.64 -12.84
CA VAL A 30 24.01 3.11 -11.54
C VAL A 30 23.00 3.46 -10.43
N CYS A 31 22.43 4.67 -10.46
CA CYS A 31 21.45 5.12 -9.46
C CYS A 31 20.05 4.52 -9.67
N LEU A 32 19.68 4.23 -10.92
CA LEU A 32 18.33 3.82 -11.31
C LEU A 32 17.83 2.56 -10.56
N PRO A 33 18.61 1.47 -10.40
CA PRO A 33 18.15 0.28 -9.68
C PRO A 33 17.71 0.59 -8.25
N VAL A 34 18.47 1.43 -7.53
CA VAL A 34 18.16 1.80 -6.15
C VAL A 34 16.92 2.68 -6.09
N LEU A 35 16.81 3.67 -6.98
CA LEU A 35 15.63 4.54 -7.06
C LEU A 35 14.36 3.75 -7.37
N VAL A 36 14.43 2.81 -8.31
CA VAL A 36 13.32 1.93 -8.68
C VAL A 36 12.88 1.07 -7.49
N LEU A 37 13.82 0.47 -6.75
CA LEU A 37 13.51 -0.29 -5.55
C LEU A 37 12.86 0.57 -4.47
N LEU A 38 13.36 1.79 -4.24
CA LEU A 38 12.78 2.69 -3.24
C LEU A 38 11.37 3.14 -3.61
N VAL A 39 11.13 3.49 -4.88
CA VAL A 39 9.81 3.94 -5.34
C VAL A 39 8.79 2.79 -5.25
N PHE A 40 9.11 1.63 -5.81
CA PHE A 40 8.17 0.50 -5.77
C PHE A 40 8.02 -0.08 -4.37
N GLY A 41 9.10 -0.12 -3.58
CA GLY A 41 9.03 -0.49 -2.18
C GLY A 41 8.15 0.45 -1.36
N ALA A 42 8.21 1.76 -1.62
CA ALA A 42 7.34 2.74 -0.97
C ALA A 42 5.86 2.57 -1.39
N ILE A 43 5.58 2.35 -2.68
CA ILE A 43 4.22 2.11 -3.17
C ILE A 43 3.61 0.86 -2.52
N GLU A 44 4.37 -0.24 -2.49
CA GLU A 44 3.92 -1.49 -1.90
C GLU A 44 3.73 -1.37 -0.38
N GLY A 45 4.69 -0.71 0.30
CA GLY A 45 4.60 -0.45 1.74
C GLY A 45 3.37 0.41 2.10
N ALA A 46 3.11 1.46 1.32
CA ALA A 46 1.94 2.30 1.49
C ALA A 46 0.63 1.50 1.27
N SER A 47 0.60 0.61 0.27
CA SER A 47 -0.55 -0.28 0.04
C SER A 47 -0.83 -1.18 1.24
N PHE A 48 0.19 -1.79 1.86
CA PHE A 48 -0.02 -2.64 3.04
C PHE A 48 -0.51 -1.85 4.27
N ILE A 49 0.02 -0.64 4.47
CA ILE A 49 -0.47 0.26 5.52
C ILE A 49 -1.93 0.63 5.27
N PHE A 50 -2.26 0.99 4.03
CA PHE A 50 -3.63 1.29 3.62
C PHE A 50 -4.56 0.09 3.87
N LEU A 51 -4.18 -1.11 3.43
CA LEU A 51 -4.95 -2.34 3.66
C LEU A 51 -5.21 -2.55 5.15
N LYS A 52 -4.16 -2.48 5.99
CA LYS A 52 -4.30 -2.67 7.43
C LYS A 52 -5.29 -1.66 8.05
N GLN A 53 -5.21 -0.40 7.63
CA GLN A 53 -6.12 0.65 8.10
C GLN A 53 -7.56 0.45 7.59
N SER A 54 -7.72 -0.07 6.37
CA SER A 54 -9.01 -0.49 5.81
C SER A 54 -9.69 -1.57 6.64
N LEU A 55 -8.96 -2.62 6.99
CA LEU A 55 -9.48 -3.67 7.86
C LEU A 55 -9.86 -3.13 9.24
N ASN A 56 -9.04 -2.24 9.80
CA ASN A 56 -9.30 -1.68 11.13
C ASN A 56 -10.56 -0.79 11.17
N VAL A 57 -10.74 0.08 10.17
CA VAL A 57 -11.95 0.93 10.12
C VAL A 57 -13.20 0.10 9.82
N ALA A 58 -13.12 -0.89 8.94
CA ALA A 58 -14.23 -1.81 8.70
C ALA A 58 -14.63 -2.57 9.97
N ALA A 59 -13.63 -3.08 10.71
CA ALA A 59 -13.87 -3.78 11.97
C ALA A 59 -14.45 -2.85 13.04
N TYR A 60 -14.00 -1.59 13.09
CA TYR A 60 -14.55 -0.62 14.02
C TYR A 60 -16.02 -0.30 13.72
N GLU A 61 -16.35 0.01 12.47
CA GLU A 61 -17.71 0.35 12.06
C GLU A 61 -18.67 -0.83 12.19
N GLY A 62 -18.24 -2.05 11.83
CA GLY A 62 -19.05 -3.26 12.01
C GLY A 62 -19.27 -3.60 13.48
N CYS A 63 -18.23 -3.49 14.33
CA CYS A 63 -18.37 -3.74 15.76
C CYS A 63 -19.25 -2.70 16.45
N ARG A 64 -19.15 -1.43 16.02
CA ARG A 64 -20.01 -0.34 16.50
C ARG A 64 -21.49 -0.59 16.19
N GLU A 65 -21.81 -1.16 15.04
CA GLU A 65 -23.19 -1.58 14.76
C GLU A 65 -23.59 -2.79 15.61
N ALA A 66 -22.69 -3.75 15.80
CA ALA A 66 -22.95 -4.95 16.61
C ALA A 66 -23.27 -4.67 18.09
N ILE A 67 -22.77 -3.58 18.68
CA ILE A 67 -23.00 -3.28 20.10
C ILE A 67 -24.40 -2.71 20.42
N ARG A 68 -25.18 -2.31 19.40
CA ARG A 68 -26.51 -1.71 19.61
C ARG A 68 -27.51 -2.69 20.23
N ASN A 69 -28.45 -2.17 21.03
CA ASN A 69 -29.49 -2.94 21.76
C ASN A 69 -30.41 -3.82 20.90
N SER A 70 -30.39 -3.70 19.57
CA SER A 70 -31.15 -4.56 18.65
C SER A 70 -30.35 -4.93 17.41
N ALA A 71 -29.01 -4.92 17.51
CA ALA A 71 -28.14 -5.23 16.39
C ALA A 71 -28.36 -6.65 15.87
N ALA A 72 -28.55 -6.79 14.56
CA ALA A 72 -28.47 -8.07 13.88
C ALA A 72 -27.04 -8.32 13.39
N THR A 73 -26.55 -9.56 13.50
CA THR A 73 -25.24 -9.96 12.98
C THR A 73 -25.11 -9.61 11.49
N ALA A 74 -26.17 -9.81 10.70
CA ALA A 74 -26.19 -9.49 9.27
C ALA A 74 -26.01 -8.00 8.98
N GLU A 75 -26.63 -7.10 9.75
CA GLU A 75 -26.49 -5.66 9.59
C GLU A 75 -25.08 -5.18 9.93
N ALA A 76 -24.52 -5.71 11.02
CA ALA A 76 -23.16 -5.41 11.44
C ALA A 76 -22.10 -5.90 10.44
N THR A 77 -22.30 -7.11 9.89
CA THR A 77 -21.47 -7.64 8.79
C THR A 77 -21.60 -6.77 7.54
N SER A 78 -22.83 -6.43 7.14
CA SER A 78 -23.07 -5.57 5.97
C SER A 78 -22.41 -4.19 6.12
N ARG A 79 -22.38 -3.64 7.34
CA ARG A 79 -21.67 -2.38 7.61
C ARG A 79 -20.16 -2.52 7.42
N ALA A 80 -19.55 -3.60 7.92
CA ALA A 80 -18.14 -3.87 7.71
C ALA A 80 -17.82 -4.06 6.21
N ASP A 81 -18.63 -4.85 5.51
CA ASP A 81 -18.48 -5.13 4.08
C ASP A 81 -18.60 -3.88 3.23
N ALA A 82 -19.52 -2.96 3.56
CA ALA A 82 -19.65 -1.69 2.86
C ALA A 82 -18.37 -0.85 2.91
N ILE A 83 -17.65 -0.85 4.05
CA ILE A 83 -16.35 -0.19 4.18
C ILE A 83 -15.27 -0.91 3.37
N LEU A 84 -15.25 -2.26 3.39
CA LEU A 84 -14.29 -3.05 2.62
C LEU A 84 -14.44 -2.81 1.12
N VAL A 85 -15.69 -2.84 0.61
CA VAL A 85 -16.01 -2.53 -0.79
C VAL A 85 -15.63 -1.10 -1.15
N ALA A 86 -15.99 -0.12 -0.31
CA ALA A 86 -15.64 1.29 -0.55
C ALA A 86 -14.13 1.54 -0.60
N ARG A 87 -13.34 0.70 0.09
CA ARG A 87 -11.88 0.75 0.11
C ARG A 87 -11.21 -0.21 -0.89
N ASN A 88 -11.99 -0.86 -1.75
CA ASN A 88 -11.51 -1.83 -2.74
C ASN A 88 -10.65 -2.94 -2.13
N VAL A 89 -11.04 -3.46 -0.97
CA VAL A 89 -10.38 -4.61 -0.34
C VAL A 89 -10.90 -5.90 -0.95
N ASN A 90 -10.00 -6.71 -1.48
CA ASN A 90 -10.30 -8.02 -2.09
C ASN A 90 -10.12 -9.16 -1.08
N ASP A 91 -10.92 -10.21 -1.22
CA ASP A 91 -10.83 -11.46 -0.46
C ASP A 91 -10.80 -11.28 1.08
N ALA A 92 -11.52 -10.28 1.57
CA ALA A 92 -11.67 -10.06 3.00
C ALA A 92 -12.62 -11.10 3.62
N THR A 93 -12.28 -11.57 4.82
CA THR A 93 -13.13 -12.43 5.64
C THR A 93 -13.49 -11.68 6.92
N VAL A 94 -14.79 -11.56 7.21
CA VAL A 94 -15.35 -10.88 8.38
C VAL A 94 -15.87 -11.92 9.37
N ARG A 95 -15.44 -11.85 10.63
CA ARG A 95 -15.80 -12.84 11.66
C ARG A 95 -16.05 -12.20 13.02
N PHE A 96 -17.25 -12.41 13.56
CA PHE A 96 -17.59 -12.02 14.92
C PHE A 96 -17.22 -13.11 15.95
N ILE A 97 -16.89 -12.68 17.16
CA ILE A 97 -16.73 -13.53 18.34
C ILE A 97 -17.47 -12.86 19.51
N PRO A 98 -18.53 -13.48 20.05
CA PRO A 98 -19.18 -14.70 19.53
C PRO A 98 -19.80 -14.50 18.13
N ALA A 99 -20.02 -15.60 17.41
CA ALA A 99 -20.44 -15.56 16.00
C ALA A 99 -21.83 -14.92 15.80
N ASP A 100 -22.70 -15.05 16.79
CA ASP A 100 -24.02 -14.39 16.80
C ASP A 100 -24.05 -13.28 17.85
N VAL A 101 -24.09 -12.03 17.38
CA VAL A 101 -24.04 -10.83 18.24
C VAL A 101 -25.37 -10.58 18.97
N THR A 102 -26.45 -11.26 18.57
CA THR A 102 -27.77 -11.15 19.21
C THR A 102 -27.81 -11.89 20.55
N THR A 103 -26.92 -12.87 20.74
CA THR A 103 -26.83 -13.66 21.98
C THR A 103 -26.03 -12.98 23.08
N VAL A 104 -25.37 -11.86 22.77
CA VAL A 104 -24.47 -11.16 23.67
C VAL A 104 -25.24 -10.23 24.58
N SER A 105 -25.05 -10.41 25.89
CA SER A 105 -25.72 -9.57 26.90
C SER A 105 -25.05 -8.20 27.02
N ARG A 106 -25.83 -7.19 27.42
CA ARG A 106 -25.29 -5.86 27.77
C ARG A 106 -24.12 -5.99 28.74
N GLY A 107 -23.02 -5.28 28.48
CA GLY A 107 -21.80 -5.34 29.29
C GLY A 107 -20.82 -6.45 28.89
N GLU A 108 -21.20 -7.37 28.00
CA GLU A 108 -20.28 -8.38 27.45
C GLU A 108 -19.52 -7.85 26.23
N LYS A 109 -18.41 -8.52 25.90
CA LYS A 109 -17.52 -8.10 24.81
C LYS A 109 -17.94 -8.73 23.49
N ILE A 110 -17.94 -7.92 22.44
CA ILE A 110 -18.00 -8.36 21.04
C ILE A 110 -16.64 -8.09 20.42
N ILE A 111 -16.10 -9.09 19.73
CA ILE A 111 -14.87 -8.96 18.96
C ILE A 111 -15.23 -9.11 17.49
N LEU A 112 -14.80 -8.15 16.66
CA LEU A 112 -14.84 -8.28 15.22
C LEU A 112 -13.42 -8.46 14.69
N GLU A 113 -13.18 -9.58 14.03
CA GLU A 113 -11.95 -9.91 13.34
C GLU A 113 -12.17 -9.83 11.82
N ILE A 114 -11.33 -9.07 11.14
CA ILE A 114 -11.31 -9.01 9.69
C ILE A 114 -9.93 -9.38 9.18
N THR A 115 -9.88 -10.30 8.23
CA THR A 115 -8.65 -10.81 7.61
C THR A 115 -8.67 -10.56 6.11
N ALA A 116 -7.56 -10.15 5.50
CA ALA A 116 -7.42 -10.09 4.05
C ALA A 116 -5.99 -10.43 3.60
N PRO A 117 -5.82 -11.15 2.47
CA PRO A 117 -4.50 -11.51 1.95
C PRO A 117 -3.81 -10.31 1.29
N THR A 118 -2.50 -10.14 1.51
CA THR A 118 -1.72 -9.09 0.83
C THR A 118 -1.57 -9.33 -0.66
N ARG A 119 -1.63 -10.58 -1.13
CA ARG A 119 -1.40 -10.92 -2.55
C ARG A 119 -2.43 -10.29 -3.49
N THR A 120 -3.72 -10.35 -3.18
CA THR A 120 -4.79 -9.84 -4.04
C THR A 120 -5.11 -8.37 -3.80
N ASN A 121 -4.50 -7.77 -2.78
CA ASN A 121 -4.61 -6.35 -2.42
C ASN A 121 -3.35 -5.55 -2.74
N SER A 122 -2.34 -6.19 -3.32
CA SER A 122 -1.10 -5.55 -3.76
C SER A 122 -1.28 -4.90 -5.14
N PRO A 123 -0.80 -3.67 -5.36
CA PRO A 123 -0.85 -3.02 -6.66
C PRO A 123 0.21 -3.53 -7.65
N LEU A 124 1.37 -4.02 -7.18
CA LEU A 124 2.50 -4.32 -8.05
C LEU A 124 3.21 -5.62 -7.70
N ALA A 125 3.65 -5.77 -6.45
CA ALA A 125 4.63 -6.78 -6.11
C ALA A 125 4.05 -8.06 -5.47
N GLY A 126 2.74 -8.19 -5.38
CA GLY A 126 2.03 -9.29 -4.71
C GLY A 126 2.29 -10.67 -5.32
N GLN A 127 2.71 -10.74 -6.59
CA GLN A 127 3.18 -12.00 -7.20
C GLN A 127 4.62 -12.34 -6.82
N PHE A 128 5.43 -11.34 -6.49
CA PHE A 128 6.85 -11.46 -6.16
C PHE A 128 7.11 -11.49 -4.65
N ILE A 129 6.17 -11.02 -3.83
CA ILE A 129 6.22 -10.98 -2.37
C ILE A 129 5.39 -12.12 -1.80
N ASN A 130 5.86 -12.70 -0.70
CA ASN A 130 5.12 -13.73 0.02
C ASN A 130 3.75 -13.22 0.49
N ASN A 131 2.69 -13.99 0.20
CA ASN A 131 1.36 -13.69 0.71
C ASN A 131 1.38 -13.72 2.25
N ARG A 132 0.73 -12.74 2.85
CA ARG A 132 0.47 -12.68 4.28
C ARG A 132 -0.98 -12.28 4.48
N ASP A 133 -1.61 -12.89 5.47
CA ASP A 133 -2.96 -12.50 5.85
C ASP A 133 -2.86 -11.39 6.90
N LEU A 134 -3.29 -10.18 6.54
CA LEU A 134 -3.39 -9.09 7.48
C LEU A 134 -4.68 -9.26 8.27
N VAL A 135 -4.56 -9.26 9.60
CA VAL A 135 -5.69 -9.44 10.51
C VAL A 135 -5.89 -8.18 11.33
N SER A 136 -7.09 -7.60 11.36
CA SER A 136 -7.46 -6.55 12.31
C SER A 136 -8.50 -7.07 13.29
N ARG A 137 -8.36 -6.70 14.57
CA ARG A 137 -9.30 -7.06 15.63
C ARG A 137 -9.74 -5.82 16.37
N VAL A 138 -11.04 -5.63 16.47
CA VAL A 138 -11.66 -4.59 17.29
C VAL A 138 -12.51 -5.26 18.35
N VAL A 139 -12.43 -4.74 19.58
CA VAL A 139 -13.21 -5.22 20.72
C VAL A 139 -14.04 -4.06 21.26
N MET A 140 -15.34 -4.27 21.40
CA MET A 140 -16.25 -3.31 22.03
C MET A 140 -17.14 -4.02 23.05
N VAL A 141 -17.75 -3.24 23.95
CA VAL A 141 -18.68 -3.75 24.96
C VAL A 141 -20.10 -3.47 24.50
N LYS A 142 -20.99 -4.46 24.59
CA LYS A 142 -22.41 -4.36 24.25
C LYS A 142 -23.09 -3.29 25.12
N GLU A 143 -23.80 -2.37 24.45
CA GLU A 143 -24.66 -1.37 25.09
C GLU A 143 -26.00 -1.96 25.53
#